data_AF-A0A518HB05-F1
#
_entry.id   AF-A0A518HB05-F1
#
_cell.length_a   1.000
_cell.length_b   1.000
_cell.length_c   1.000
_cell.angle_alpha   90.00
_cell.angle_beta   90.00
_cell.angle_gamma   90.00
#
_symmetry.space_group_name_H-M   'P 1'
#
loop_
_entity.id
_entity.type
_entity.pdbx_description
1 polymer ?
#
loop_
_entity_poly.entity_id
_entity_poly.type
_entity_poly.pdbx_seq_one_letter_code
_entity_poly.pdbx_strand_id
1 'polypeptide(L)'
;MSLSPRRSRRNRPFPPLAEPLEGRQLLSGAHPASRIAEAAAVVDRTFLTLVGRPPTHAETRGLLHVQAKAGNYGVTAAIVGSRPFYERTAGGDPGRYVPLAAATLDVYPSPATVDRLTALVDRREGGPGALRAVVDRLTPPGSFTPPPSGPLDPIYRTLLQDVLVDADYWEDTPRILGAGLGFTHIIGVPGLNGPQPEASTRAAGGAWETLSSPSASNAALRAYTAAISPNGVATGYGYPVRFKDGFPVEFSWPVRPSTLSADDFRVVLNTGQVVTPDVASILPNVEDNERTTVVMFGDFGNRITPGAPGSIYPVRFDVVPSSSPLQLVGPGGEFRSAVGLGFGDGTTPMSAYVPDGGPKLVTAKLSVLSTAGESAPAPFAGQLPNDGVALYGAEAQYRLRVVTSGGFSPDGVRSVYPTEFSRYFQLQATDADGRTHLLTETGVDYELPAGTVRILGLADLGVALESYDDSYVEDHDNQIDVILSGDLAAVSSITAVVIPASGGYSPFFNPGGPGNAPTPGVPYSQPGPALVQPVTLALDDPMTVTLVDPAPVGRIPRAAR
;
A
#
# COMPACT_ATOMS: atom_id res chain seq x y z
N MET A 1 -4.85 52.64 -71.41
CA MET A 1 -6.24 52.14 -71.50
C MET A 1 -6.31 50.77 -70.82
N SER A 2 -6.98 50.68 -69.66
CA SER A 2 -7.98 49.66 -69.23
C SER A 2 -8.03 48.32 -70.00
N LEU A 3 -8.17 47.11 -69.43
CA LEU A 3 -8.50 46.57 -68.10
C LEU A 3 -8.17 45.04 -68.09
N SER A 4 -7.99 44.47 -66.89
CA SER A 4 -7.71 43.04 -66.57
C SER A 4 -9.01 42.32 -66.11
N PRO A 5 -9.06 41.04 -65.64
CA PRO A 5 -8.33 39.80 -65.99
C PRO A 5 -9.25 38.56 -66.23
N ARG A 6 -8.65 37.45 -66.69
CA ARG A 6 -9.23 36.09 -66.87
C ARG A 6 -9.14 35.23 -65.58
N ARG A 7 -10.15 34.39 -65.31
CA ARG A 7 -10.11 33.25 -64.36
C ARG A 7 -9.96 31.92 -65.11
N SER A 8 -9.01 31.09 -64.68
CA SER A 8 -8.68 29.77 -65.24
C SER A 8 -9.21 28.62 -64.37
N ARG A 9 -9.66 27.55 -65.07
CA ARG A 9 -10.06 26.23 -64.56
C ARG A 9 -8.90 25.53 -63.84
N ARG A 10 -9.19 24.81 -62.74
CA ARG A 10 -8.24 23.90 -62.06
C ARG A 10 -8.63 22.44 -62.31
N ASN A 11 -7.67 21.68 -62.84
CA ASN A 11 -7.63 20.22 -62.88
C ASN A 11 -7.00 19.67 -61.58
N ARG A 12 -7.39 18.44 -61.22
CA ARG A 12 -6.92 17.64 -60.07
C ARG A 12 -5.42 17.32 -60.12
N PRO A 13 -4.81 17.09 -58.94
CA PRO A 13 -3.88 15.98 -58.77
C PRO A 13 -4.24 15.06 -57.59
N PHE A 14 -3.67 13.86 -57.62
CA PHE A 14 -3.83 12.69 -56.76
C PHE A 14 -3.62 12.95 -55.24
N PRO A 15 -4.21 12.12 -54.35
CA PRO A 15 -4.06 12.24 -52.91
C PRO A 15 -2.74 11.60 -52.42
N PRO A 16 -2.09 12.14 -51.38
CA PRO A 16 -1.09 11.39 -50.63
C PRO A 16 -1.75 10.41 -49.64
N LEU A 17 -1.07 9.28 -49.46
CA LEU A 17 -1.44 8.11 -48.67
C LEU A 17 -1.80 8.45 -47.22
N ALA A 18 -2.97 7.99 -46.78
CA ALA A 18 -3.32 7.86 -45.37
C ALA A 18 -2.73 6.54 -44.84
N GLU A 19 -1.90 6.61 -43.80
CA GLU A 19 -1.60 5.46 -42.96
C GLU A 19 -2.87 5.04 -42.19
N PRO A 20 -3.15 3.74 -42.02
CA PRO A 20 -4.38 3.31 -41.36
C PRO A 20 -4.24 3.40 -39.84
N LEU A 21 -4.80 4.48 -39.28
CA LEU A 21 -5.32 4.52 -37.91
C LEU A 21 -6.80 4.10 -37.93
N GLU A 22 -7.09 2.81 -38.11
CA GLU A 22 -8.40 2.20 -37.87
C GLU A 22 -8.17 0.72 -37.53
N GLY A 23 -8.70 0.11 -36.49
CA GLY A 23 -9.55 0.58 -35.42
C GLY A 23 -9.65 -0.56 -34.40
N ARG A 24 -9.18 -0.33 -33.17
CA ARG A 24 -9.60 -1.18 -32.05
C ARG A 24 -11.07 -0.90 -31.84
N GLN A 25 -11.88 -1.96 -31.99
CA GLN A 25 -13.29 -2.00 -31.64
C GLN A 25 -13.50 -1.24 -30.32
N LEU A 26 -14.12 -0.07 -30.44
CA LEU A 26 -14.94 0.47 -29.38
C LEU A 26 -15.94 -0.62 -29.02
N LEU A 27 -15.79 -1.20 -27.84
CA LEU A 27 -16.75 -2.09 -27.20
C LEU A 27 -18.05 -1.31 -26.94
N SER A 28 -18.80 -1.07 -28.00
CA SER A 28 -20.21 -0.74 -27.95
C SER A 28 -20.97 -2.07 -28.08
N GLY A 29 -21.67 -2.44 -27.01
CA GLY A 29 -22.58 -3.59 -27.00
C GLY A 29 -22.04 -4.87 -26.32
N ALA A 30 -21.59 -4.79 -25.07
CA ALA A 30 -21.58 -5.98 -24.22
C ALA A 30 -23.03 -6.37 -23.89
N HIS A 31 -23.51 -7.43 -24.54
CA HIS A 31 -24.77 -8.08 -24.18
C HIS A 31 -24.79 -8.43 -22.68
N PRO A 32 -25.94 -8.39 -21.98
CA PRO A 32 -26.06 -8.80 -20.58
C PRO A 32 -25.52 -10.21 -20.28
N ALA A 33 -25.46 -11.07 -21.29
CA ALA A 33 -24.92 -12.42 -21.21
C ALA A 33 -23.40 -12.48 -20.93
N SER A 34 -22.60 -11.49 -21.36
CA SER A 34 -21.14 -11.53 -21.18
C SER A 34 -20.73 -11.24 -19.74
N ARG A 35 -21.35 -10.24 -19.09
CA ARG A 35 -21.08 -9.89 -17.69
C ARG A 35 -21.54 -10.97 -16.71
N ILE A 36 -22.66 -11.63 -17.01
CA ILE A 36 -23.13 -12.76 -16.19
C ILE A 36 -22.16 -13.95 -16.31
N ALA A 37 -21.65 -14.22 -17.51
CA ALA A 37 -20.66 -15.28 -17.72
C ALA A 37 -19.33 -14.98 -17.00
N GLU A 38 -18.86 -13.74 -17.02
CA GLU A 38 -17.67 -13.30 -16.28
C GLU A 38 -17.87 -13.43 -14.76
N ALA A 39 -18.98 -12.93 -14.23
CA ALA A 39 -19.30 -13.06 -12.81
C ALA A 39 -19.42 -14.53 -12.37
N ALA A 40 -20.02 -15.39 -13.21
CA ALA A 40 -20.10 -16.82 -12.95
C ALA A 40 -18.72 -17.47 -12.92
N ALA A 41 -17.83 -17.12 -13.85
CA ALA A 41 -16.47 -17.64 -13.87
C ALA A 41 -15.67 -17.26 -12.61
N VAL A 42 -15.83 -16.03 -12.11
CA VAL A 42 -15.20 -15.58 -10.85
C VAL A 42 -15.74 -16.34 -9.66
N VAL A 43 -17.06 -16.49 -9.54
CA VAL A 43 -17.71 -17.29 -8.49
C VAL A 43 -17.23 -18.73 -8.52
N ASP A 44 -17.20 -19.34 -9.70
CA ASP A 44 -16.78 -20.72 -9.89
C ASP A 44 -15.31 -20.93 -9.52
N ARG A 45 -14.44 -19.98 -9.90
CA ARG A 45 -13.03 -20.00 -9.52
C ARG A 45 -12.85 -19.81 -8.02
N THR A 46 -13.60 -18.91 -7.39
CA THR A 46 -13.55 -18.69 -5.93
C THR A 46 -13.93 -19.96 -5.19
N PHE A 47 -15.03 -20.60 -5.61
CA PHE A 47 -15.47 -21.87 -5.04
C PHE A 47 -14.43 -22.98 -5.26
N LEU A 48 -13.86 -23.09 -6.46
CA LEU A 48 -12.78 -24.03 -6.75
C LEU A 48 -11.56 -23.82 -5.85
N THR A 49 -11.12 -22.57 -5.67
CA THR A 49 -9.97 -22.23 -4.82
C THR A 49 -10.22 -22.61 -3.36
N LEU A 50 -11.41 -22.32 -2.82
CA LEU A 50 -11.72 -22.55 -1.40
C LEU A 50 -12.17 -23.98 -1.07
N VAL A 51 -12.72 -24.72 -2.04
CA VAL A 51 -13.33 -26.06 -1.83
C VAL A 51 -12.56 -27.18 -2.53
N GLY A 52 -11.72 -26.86 -3.51
CA GLY A 52 -10.96 -27.84 -4.30
C GLY A 52 -11.82 -28.64 -5.28
N ARG A 53 -12.99 -28.13 -5.68
CA ARG A 53 -13.80 -28.63 -6.81
C ARG A 53 -14.62 -27.50 -7.46
N PRO A 54 -15.04 -27.64 -8.72
CA PRO A 54 -16.02 -26.71 -9.31
C PRO A 54 -17.36 -26.75 -8.56
N PRO A 55 -18.12 -25.65 -8.52
CA PRO A 55 -19.48 -25.65 -8.00
C PRO A 55 -20.45 -26.34 -8.97
N THR A 56 -21.59 -26.75 -8.44
CA THR A 56 -22.78 -27.13 -9.23
C THR A 56 -23.48 -25.87 -9.73
N HIS A 57 -24.29 -26.00 -10.79
CA HIS A 57 -25.07 -24.88 -11.31
C HIS A 57 -26.02 -24.23 -10.26
N ALA A 58 -26.49 -24.99 -9.27
CA ALA A 58 -27.29 -24.44 -8.18
C ALA A 58 -26.43 -23.59 -7.22
N GLU A 59 -25.23 -24.06 -6.89
CA GLU A 59 -24.26 -23.32 -6.07
C GLU A 59 -23.84 -22.02 -6.77
N THR A 60 -23.47 -22.07 -8.06
CA THR A 60 -23.13 -20.88 -8.84
C THR A 60 -24.24 -19.84 -8.84
N ARG A 61 -25.49 -20.24 -9.12
CA ARG A 61 -26.63 -19.31 -9.10
C ARG A 61 -26.88 -18.69 -7.72
N GLY A 62 -26.75 -19.49 -6.66
CA GLY A 62 -26.88 -19.01 -5.29
C GLY A 62 -25.80 -17.98 -4.95
N LEU A 63 -24.56 -18.25 -5.31
CA LEU A 63 -23.42 -17.38 -5.06
C LEU A 63 -23.45 -16.11 -5.91
N LEU A 64 -23.94 -16.15 -7.14
CA LEU A 64 -24.20 -14.95 -7.95
C LEU A 64 -25.21 -14.01 -7.28
N HIS A 65 -26.26 -14.57 -6.66
CA HIS A 65 -27.22 -13.77 -5.89
C HIS A 65 -26.56 -13.15 -4.64
N VAL A 66 -25.69 -13.90 -3.96
CA VAL A 66 -24.90 -13.38 -2.84
C VAL A 66 -23.97 -12.26 -3.30
N GLN A 67 -23.23 -12.46 -4.39
CA GLN A 67 -22.31 -11.45 -4.94
C GLN A 67 -23.03 -10.14 -5.28
N ALA A 68 -24.21 -10.23 -5.89
CA ALA A 68 -25.02 -9.05 -6.21
C ALA A 68 -25.51 -8.28 -4.97
N LYS A 69 -25.62 -8.95 -3.81
CA LYS A 69 -26.14 -8.37 -2.57
C LYS A 69 -25.04 -7.93 -1.59
N ALA A 70 -23.94 -8.66 -1.53
CA ALA A 70 -22.93 -8.58 -0.47
C ALA A 70 -21.49 -8.59 -1.00
N GLY A 71 -21.29 -8.50 -2.32
CA GLY A 71 -19.97 -8.41 -2.95
C GLY A 71 -19.10 -9.65 -2.79
N ASN A 72 -17.81 -9.47 -3.04
CA ASN A 72 -16.81 -10.55 -3.06
C ASN A 72 -16.62 -11.18 -1.67
N TYR A 73 -16.55 -10.38 -0.60
CA TYR A 73 -16.47 -10.90 0.77
C TYR A 73 -17.72 -11.71 1.14
N GLY A 74 -18.92 -11.30 0.68
CA GLY A 74 -20.15 -12.07 0.81
C GLY A 74 -20.08 -13.46 0.17
N VAL A 75 -19.48 -13.56 -1.03
CA VAL A 75 -19.25 -14.85 -1.70
C VAL A 75 -18.32 -15.73 -0.86
N THR A 76 -17.21 -15.19 -0.36
CA THR A 76 -16.28 -15.91 0.53
C THR A 76 -17.00 -16.42 1.77
N ALA A 77 -17.76 -15.56 2.47
CA ALA A 77 -18.52 -15.93 3.65
C ALA A 77 -19.57 -17.01 3.38
N ALA A 78 -20.28 -16.93 2.24
CA ALA A 78 -21.25 -17.94 1.85
C ALA A 78 -20.60 -19.30 1.55
N ILE A 79 -19.39 -19.31 0.95
CA ILE A 79 -18.62 -20.53 0.69
C ILE A 79 -18.13 -21.13 2.01
N VAL A 80 -17.56 -20.33 2.91
CA VAL A 80 -17.11 -20.78 4.24
C VAL A 80 -18.27 -21.34 5.06
N GLY A 81 -19.47 -20.77 4.94
CA GLY A 81 -20.70 -21.25 5.60
C GLY A 81 -21.35 -22.45 4.92
N SER A 82 -20.73 -23.02 3.88
CA SER A 82 -21.30 -24.11 3.09
C SER A 82 -20.83 -25.49 3.55
N ARG A 83 -21.69 -26.49 3.34
CA ARG A 83 -21.37 -27.89 3.60
C ARG A 83 -20.16 -28.40 2.80
N PRO A 84 -19.98 -28.06 1.51
CA PRO A 84 -18.78 -28.43 0.76
C PRO A 84 -17.47 -27.96 1.39
N PHE A 85 -17.41 -26.72 1.90
CA PHE A 85 -16.21 -26.22 2.59
C PHE A 85 -15.96 -27.00 3.89
N TYR A 86 -17.01 -27.23 4.69
CA TYR A 86 -16.92 -28.05 5.90
C TYR A 86 -16.40 -29.48 5.60
N GLU A 87 -17.01 -30.18 4.65
CA GLU A 87 -16.69 -31.58 4.37
C GLU A 87 -15.35 -31.76 3.65
N ARG A 88 -15.03 -30.92 2.65
CA ARG A 88 -13.83 -31.10 1.81
C ARG A 88 -12.62 -30.34 2.33
N THR A 89 -12.81 -29.08 2.70
CA THR A 89 -11.70 -28.20 3.09
C THR A 89 -11.33 -28.41 4.56
N ALA A 90 -12.34 -28.51 5.43
CA ALA A 90 -12.16 -28.80 6.85
C ALA A 90 -12.23 -30.29 7.21
N GLY A 91 -12.52 -31.18 6.24
CA GLY A 91 -12.53 -32.63 6.45
C GLY A 91 -13.72 -33.16 7.28
N GLY A 92 -14.79 -32.38 7.43
CA GLY A 92 -15.96 -32.75 8.23
C GLY A 92 -15.72 -32.70 9.73
N ASP A 93 -14.62 -32.09 10.20
CA ASP A 93 -14.30 -31.97 11.61
C ASP A 93 -14.66 -30.55 12.13
N PRO A 94 -15.58 -30.43 13.11
CA PRO A 94 -15.90 -29.16 13.75
C PRO A 94 -14.67 -28.45 14.34
N GLY A 95 -13.73 -29.22 14.92
CA GLY A 95 -12.53 -28.70 15.58
C GLY A 95 -11.55 -28.08 14.60
N ARG A 96 -11.51 -28.58 13.36
CA ARG A 96 -10.77 -27.97 12.25
C ARG A 96 -11.55 -26.87 11.55
N TYR A 97 -12.87 -27.03 11.41
CA TYR A 97 -13.72 -26.10 10.66
C TYR A 97 -13.75 -24.71 11.26
N VAL A 98 -14.00 -24.57 12.57
CA VAL A 98 -14.19 -23.24 13.17
C VAL A 98 -12.92 -22.38 13.10
N PRO A 99 -11.71 -22.88 13.46
CA PRO A 99 -10.48 -22.13 13.28
C PRO A 99 -10.20 -21.79 11.82
N LEU A 100 -10.43 -22.73 10.89
CA LEU A 100 -10.21 -22.50 9.46
C LEU A 100 -11.20 -21.47 8.89
N ALA A 101 -12.46 -21.51 9.32
CA ALA A 101 -13.47 -20.53 8.93
C ALA A 101 -13.10 -19.14 9.46
N ALA A 102 -12.66 -19.04 10.72
CA ALA A 102 -12.19 -17.79 11.31
C ALA A 102 -10.99 -17.22 10.53
N ALA A 103 -9.96 -18.05 10.27
CA ALA A 103 -8.79 -17.63 9.52
C ALA A 103 -9.12 -17.24 8.06
N THR A 104 -10.03 -17.97 7.40
CA THR A 104 -10.44 -17.67 6.00
C THR A 104 -11.17 -16.34 5.90
N LEU A 105 -11.97 -16.01 6.93
CA LEU A 105 -12.67 -14.72 7.08
C LEU A 105 -11.79 -13.61 7.69
N ASP A 106 -10.54 -13.96 8.00
CA ASP A 106 -9.51 -13.13 8.64
C ASP A 106 -9.92 -12.52 9.99
N VAL A 107 -10.53 -13.34 10.86
CA VAL A 107 -10.96 -12.93 12.20
C VAL A 107 -10.34 -13.80 13.28
N TYR A 108 -10.11 -13.21 14.47
CA TYR A 108 -9.35 -13.82 15.57
C TYR A 108 -10.21 -13.91 16.84
N PRO A 109 -11.21 -14.80 16.88
CA PRO A 109 -12.06 -14.98 18.05
C PRO A 109 -11.28 -15.56 19.24
N SER A 110 -11.75 -15.31 20.45
CA SER A 110 -11.16 -15.90 21.66
C SER A 110 -11.30 -17.44 21.66
N PRO A 111 -10.40 -18.19 22.33
CA PRO A 111 -10.51 -19.64 22.45
C PRO A 111 -11.88 -20.11 22.95
N ALA A 112 -12.45 -19.44 23.94
CA ALA A 112 -13.78 -19.74 24.45
C ALA A 112 -14.90 -19.56 23.40
N THR A 113 -14.73 -18.62 22.46
CA THR A 113 -15.64 -18.43 21.34
C THR A 113 -15.49 -19.56 20.33
N VAL A 114 -14.25 -19.95 20.00
CA VAL A 114 -13.97 -21.10 19.14
C VAL A 114 -14.61 -22.36 19.70
N ASP A 115 -14.38 -22.69 20.98
CA ASP A 115 -14.95 -23.88 21.64
C ASP A 115 -16.48 -23.90 21.59
N ARG A 116 -17.12 -22.76 21.84
CA ARG A 116 -18.58 -22.61 21.80
C ARG A 116 -19.13 -22.88 20.40
N LEU A 117 -18.47 -22.35 19.37
CA LEU A 117 -18.87 -22.53 17.98
C LEU A 117 -18.60 -23.96 17.50
N THR A 118 -17.48 -24.55 17.90
CA THR A 118 -17.15 -25.96 17.62
C THR A 118 -18.22 -26.88 18.19
N ALA A 119 -18.60 -26.69 19.45
CA ALA A 119 -19.67 -27.46 20.08
C ALA A 119 -21.05 -27.24 19.42
N LEU A 120 -21.30 -26.06 18.83
CA LEU A 120 -22.52 -25.82 18.06
C LEU A 120 -22.55 -26.64 16.76
N VAL A 121 -21.44 -26.68 16.03
CA VAL A 121 -21.32 -27.43 14.77
C VAL A 121 -21.41 -28.93 15.04
N ASP A 122 -20.75 -29.40 16.10
CA ASP A 122 -20.77 -30.81 16.53
C ASP A 122 -22.18 -31.28 16.90
N ARG A 123 -22.88 -30.57 17.80
CA ARG A 123 -24.28 -30.89 18.19
C ARG A 123 -25.28 -30.88 17.03
N ARG A 124 -24.93 -30.24 15.91
CA ARG A 124 -25.78 -30.11 14.73
C ARG A 124 -25.22 -30.88 13.54
N GLU A 125 -24.20 -31.71 13.76
CA GLU A 125 -23.57 -32.59 12.78
C GLU A 125 -23.18 -31.85 11.48
N GLY A 126 -22.64 -30.63 11.61
CA GLY A 126 -22.26 -29.83 10.44
C GLY A 126 -23.45 -29.36 9.58
N GLY A 127 -24.66 -29.34 10.15
CA GLY A 127 -25.87 -28.93 9.45
C GLY A 127 -25.79 -27.48 8.92
N PRO A 128 -26.41 -27.15 7.76
CA PRO A 128 -26.27 -25.83 7.11
C PRO A 128 -26.61 -24.64 8.01
N GLY A 129 -27.59 -24.80 8.91
CA GLY A 129 -27.96 -23.76 9.87
C GLY A 129 -26.86 -23.49 10.91
N ALA A 130 -26.09 -24.51 11.30
CA ALA A 130 -24.98 -24.35 12.23
C ALA A 130 -23.78 -23.66 11.58
N LEU A 131 -23.41 -24.10 10.37
CA LEU A 131 -22.30 -23.49 9.60
C LEU A 131 -22.57 -22.02 9.30
N ARG A 132 -23.79 -21.68 8.85
CA ARG A 132 -24.19 -20.28 8.67
C ARG A 132 -24.10 -19.48 9.97
N ALA A 133 -24.55 -20.06 11.08
CA ALA A 133 -24.52 -19.39 12.36
C ALA A 133 -23.10 -19.26 12.96
N VAL A 134 -22.12 -20.04 12.48
CA VAL A 134 -20.70 -19.80 12.74
C VAL A 134 -20.24 -18.56 11.98
N VAL A 135 -20.46 -18.50 10.66
CA VAL A 135 -20.08 -17.34 9.83
C VAL A 135 -20.73 -16.06 10.33
N ASP A 136 -22.02 -16.07 10.66
CA ASP A 136 -22.75 -14.91 11.17
C ASP A 136 -22.18 -14.38 12.51
N ARG A 137 -21.55 -15.26 13.32
CA ARG A 137 -20.93 -14.88 14.61
C ARG A 137 -19.46 -14.51 14.49
N LEU A 138 -18.77 -15.06 13.49
CA LEU A 138 -17.39 -14.73 13.18
C LEU A 138 -17.29 -13.40 12.46
N THR A 139 -18.26 -13.06 11.62
CA THR A 139 -18.24 -11.82 10.83
C THR A 139 -18.63 -10.61 11.68
N PRO A 140 -17.73 -9.64 11.93
CA PRO A 140 -18.06 -8.46 12.69
C PRO A 140 -19.18 -7.64 12.02
N PRO A 141 -20.03 -6.95 12.81
CA PRO A 141 -20.99 -6.01 12.26
C PRO A 141 -20.31 -4.93 11.42
N GLY A 142 -20.75 -4.76 10.18
CA GLY A 142 -20.21 -3.76 9.26
C GLY A 142 -19.03 -4.21 8.41
N SER A 143 -18.57 -5.47 8.50
CA SER A 143 -17.58 -6.00 7.54
C SER A 143 -18.10 -5.98 6.09
N PHE A 144 -19.43 -6.05 5.90
CA PHE A 144 -20.10 -5.77 4.63
C PHE A 144 -20.47 -4.28 4.54
N THR A 145 -19.48 -3.39 4.44
CA THR A 145 -19.79 -1.97 4.15
C THR A 145 -20.01 -1.84 2.64
N PRO A 146 -21.14 -1.27 2.17
CA PRO A 146 -21.27 -0.91 0.76
C PRO A 146 -20.18 0.10 0.38
N PRO A 147 -19.86 0.24 -0.92
CA PRO A 147 -18.93 1.26 -1.37
C PRO A 147 -19.27 2.62 -0.75
N PRO A 148 -18.26 3.39 -0.31
CA PRO A 148 -18.52 4.67 0.30
C PRO A 148 -19.38 5.58 -0.57
N SER A 149 -20.26 6.34 0.06
CA SER A 149 -21.16 7.26 -0.64
C SER A 149 -21.33 8.56 0.14
N GLY A 150 -21.66 9.63 -0.57
CA GLY A 150 -21.78 10.98 -0.01
C GLY A 150 -20.57 11.87 -0.31
N PRO A 151 -20.53 13.09 0.23
CA PRO A 151 -19.42 14.00 0.02
C PRO A 151 -18.15 13.49 0.70
N LEU A 152 -17.00 13.67 0.04
CA LEU A 152 -15.69 13.44 0.64
C LEU A 152 -15.49 14.27 1.90
N ASP A 153 -14.79 13.73 2.88
CA ASP A 153 -14.32 14.49 4.04
C ASP A 153 -13.57 15.76 3.60
N PRO A 154 -13.86 16.94 4.18
CA PRO A 154 -13.20 18.18 3.79
C PRO A 154 -11.68 18.19 4.01
N ILE A 155 -11.18 17.48 5.03
CA ILE A 155 -9.75 17.40 5.33
C ILE A 155 -9.05 16.56 4.27
N TYR A 156 -9.63 15.42 3.88
CA TYR A 156 -9.07 14.61 2.78
C TYR A 156 -8.90 15.40 1.48
N ARG A 157 -9.80 16.35 1.18
CA ARG A 157 -9.69 17.17 -0.03
C ARG A 157 -8.43 18.03 -0.08
N THR A 158 -7.77 18.30 1.06
CA THR A 158 -6.49 19.01 1.05
C THR A 158 -5.37 18.14 0.48
N LEU A 159 -5.46 16.82 0.62
CA LEU A 159 -4.53 15.86 0.03
C LEU A 159 -4.72 15.69 -1.49
N LEU A 160 -5.86 16.14 -2.04
CA LEU A 160 -6.15 16.08 -3.48
C LEU A 160 -5.74 17.35 -4.24
N GLN A 161 -5.06 18.29 -3.59
CA GLN A 161 -4.57 19.49 -4.25
C GLN A 161 -3.31 19.16 -5.07
N ASP A 162 -3.23 19.68 -6.30
CA ASP A 162 -2.05 19.52 -7.16
C ASP A 162 -0.91 20.42 -6.66
N VAL A 163 -0.28 19.96 -5.58
CA VAL A 163 0.92 20.55 -4.99
C VAL A 163 2.00 19.48 -5.01
N LEU A 164 3.07 19.72 -5.72
CA LEU A 164 4.31 18.95 -5.72
C LEU A 164 5.40 20.01 -5.75
N VAL A 165 6.35 19.92 -4.83
CA VAL A 165 7.44 20.88 -4.72
C VAL A 165 8.70 20.07 -4.56
N ASP A 166 9.56 20.09 -5.58
CA ASP A 166 10.74 19.22 -5.67
C ASP A 166 10.43 17.74 -5.41
N ALA A 167 9.26 17.28 -5.89
CA ALA A 167 8.84 15.90 -5.73
C ALA A 167 9.72 14.93 -6.50
N ASP A 168 10.23 13.90 -5.82
CA ASP A 168 11.14 12.93 -6.40
C ASP A 168 10.46 12.07 -7.48
N TYR A 169 11.05 12.02 -8.67
CA TYR A 169 10.84 10.90 -9.60
C TYR A 169 12.11 10.03 -9.65
N TRP A 170 11.91 8.77 -10.02
CA TRP A 170 12.90 7.71 -9.85
C TRP A 170 13.42 7.15 -11.17
N GLU A 171 12.71 7.37 -12.28
CA GLU A 171 13.06 6.84 -13.60
C GLU A 171 12.63 7.78 -14.73
N ASP A 172 13.18 7.58 -15.93
CA ASP A 172 12.80 8.34 -17.13
C ASP A 172 11.42 7.97 -17.68
N THR A 173 10.86 6.84 -17.25
CA THR A 173 9.53 6.36 -17.68
C THR A 173 8.67 5.95 -16.50
N PRO A 174 7.35 6.20 -16.55
CA PRO A 174 6.47 5.81 -15.46
C PRO A 174 6.29 4.30 -15.40
N ARG A 175 6.48 3.71 -14.23
CA ARG A 175 6.16 2.32 -13.91
C ARG A 175 5.75 2.17 -12.45
N ILE A 176 5.32 0.95 -12.10
CA ILE A 176 5.12 0.55 -10.70
C ILE A 176 6.42 -0.10 -10.22
N LEU A 177 6.97 0.43 -9.13
CA LEU A 177 8.18 -0.05 -8.47
C LEU A 177 7.86 -1.18 -7.49
N GLY A 178 6.73 -1.06 -6.79
CA GLY A 178 6.24 -2.04 -5.83
C GLY A 178 4.72 -1.98 -5.68
N ALA A 179 4.14 -3.11 -5.30
CA ALA A 179 2.73 -3.25 -4.99
C ALA A 179 2.53 -4.55 -4.22
N GLY A 180 1.67 -4.54 -3.19
CA GLY A 180 1.35 -5.77 -2.47
C GLY A 180 0.42 -5.58 -1.29
N LEU A 181 -0.13 -6.67 -0.78
CA LEU A 181 -0.88 -6.70 0.47
C LEU A 181 0.08 -6.53 1.64
N GLY A 182 0.13 -5.32 2.21
CA GLY A 182 1.01 -4.99 3.34
C GLY A 182 0.46 -5.47 4.68
N PHE A 183 -0.86 -5.38 4.88
CA PHE A 183 -1.52 -5.78 6.13
C PHE A 183 -3.01 -6.00 5.96
N THR A 184 -3.62 -6.80 6.84
CA THR A 184 -5.06 -7.09 6.79
C THR A 184 -5.81 -6.66 8.05
N HIS A 185 -7.10 -6.39 7.91
CA HIS A 185 -8.11 -6.22 8.97
C HIS A 185 -7.92 -5.10 10.02
N ILE A 186 -6.76 -4.44 10.10
CA ILE A 186 -6.45 -3.41 11.10
C ILE A 186 -6.83 -1.99 10.67
N ILE A 187 -7.52 -1.84 9.53
CA ILE A 187 -7.98 -0.54 9.03
C ILE A 187 -9.46 -0.32 9.32
N GLY A 188 -9.78 0.82 9.92
CA GLY A 188 -11.15 1.16 10.27
C GLY A 188 -11.66 0.38 11.49
N VAL A 189 -10.81 0.14 12.49
CA VAL A 189 -11.16 -0.64 13.68
C VAL A 189 -12.06 0.19 14.61
N PRO A 190 -13.33 -0.19 14.80
CA PRO A 190 -14.23 0.52 15.72
C PRO A 190 -13.75 0.42 17.17
N GLY A 191 -13.93 1.48 17.96
CA GLY A 191 -13.55 1.49 19.37
C GLY A 191 -12.12 1.97 19.66
N LEU A 192 -11.29 2.20 18.63
CA LEU A 192 -9.93 2.73 18.80
C LEU A 192 -9.85 4.11 19.45
N ASN A 193 -10.83 4.98 19.22
CA ASN A 193 -10.90 6.29 19.90
C ASN A 193 -11.69 6.21 21.22
N GLY A 194 -11.98 5.01 21.70
CA GLY A 194 -12.81 4.73 22.88
C GLY A 194 -12.00 4.38 24.12
N PRO A 195 -12.66 3.88 25.18
CA PRO A 195 -12.00 3.59 26.46
C PRO A 195 -11.14 2.31 26.47
N GLN A 196 -11.23 1.46 25.43
CA GLN A 196 -10.51 0.18 25.35
C GLN A 196 -9.87 -0.02 23.95
N PRO A 197 -8.92 0.86 23.57
CA PRO A 197 -8.28 0.79 22.25
C PRO A 197 -7.47 -0.50 22.06
N GLU A 198 -6.77 -0.97 23.11
CA GLU A 198 -6.01 -2.22 23.06
C GLU A 198 -6.89 -3.42 22.75
N ALA A 199 -8.01 -3.58 23.48
CA ALA A 199 -8.92 -4.70 23.27
C ALA A 199 -9.49 -4.70 21.84
N SER A 200 -9.83 -3.51 21.32
CA SER A 200 -10.32 -3.35 19.95
C SER A 200 -9.26 -3.71 18.92
N THR A 201 -8.02 -3.28 19.14
CA THR A 201 -6.85 -3.57 18.30
C THR A 201 -6.59 -5.08 18.23
N ARG A 202 -6.46 -5.73 19.39
CA ARG A 202 -6.17 -7.16 19.47
C ARG A 202 -7.29 -8.00 18.87
N ALA A 203 -8.56 -7.60 19.05
CA ALA A 203 -9.69 -8.27 18.43
C ALA A 203 -9.67 -8.20 16.89
N ALA A 204 -9.08 -7.14 16.32
CA ALA A 204 -8.85 -7.00 14.88
C ALA A 204 -7.58 -7.72 14.38
N GLY A 205 -6.85 -8.41 15.25
CA GLY A 205 -5.57 -9.05 14.93
C GLY A 205 -4.37 -8.10 14.87
N GLY A 206 -4.51 -6.87 15.38
CA GLY A 206 -3.40 -5.94 15.51
C GLY A 206 -2.50 -6.22 16.72
N ALA A 207 -1.25 -5.79 16.64
CA ALA A 207 -0.34 -5.75 17.78
C ALA A 207 -0.56 -4.50 18.64
N TRP A 208 -0.17 -4.60 19.92
CA TRP A 208 -0.21 -3.51 20.87
C TRP A 208 1.10 -3.46 21.67
N GLU A 209 1.85 -2.37 21.55
CA GLU A 209 3.14 -2.18 22.24
C GLU A 209 2.97 -2.02 23.75
N THR A 210 3.88 -2.61 24.49
CA THR A 210 4.12 -2.25 25.89
C THR A 210 5.21 -1.20 25.93
N LEU A 211 4.83 0.05 26.22
CA LEU A 211 5.76 1.15 26.38
C LEU A 211 6.30 1.19 27.80
N SER A 212 7.60 1.48 27.93
CA SER A 212 8.36 1.43 29.17
C SER A 212 9.01 2.75 29.53
N SER A 213 9.05 3.70 28.60
CA SER A 213 9.65 5.01 28.83
C SER A 213 8.87 5.84 29.86
N PRO A 214 9.52 6.84 30.49
CA PRO A 214 8.83 7.81 31.34
C PRO A 214 7.75 8.62 30.61
N SER A 215 7.86 8.77 29.29
CA SER A 215 6.92 9.51 28.42
C SER A 215 5.71 8.68 28.00
N ALA A 216 5.71 7.37 28.25
CA ALA A 216 4.64 6.43 27.87
C ALA A 216 3.23 6.92 28.27
N SER A 217 3.06 7.59 29.41
CA SER A 217 1.73 8.06 29.85
C SER A 217 1.08 9.10 28.93
N ASN A 218 1.87 9.76 28.09
CA ASN A 218 1.43 10.79 27.14
C ASN A 218 1.63 10.36 25.68
N ALA A 219 2.03 9.11 25.43
CA ALA A 219 2.29 8.61 24.10
C ALA A 219 1.01 8.66 23.24
N ALA A 220 1.16 9.05 21.97
CA ALA A 220 0.05 9.01 21.03
C ALA A 220 -0.37 7.55 20.79
N LEU A 221 -1.63 7.33 20.40
CA LEU A 221 -2.15 6.00 20.07
C LEU A 221 -1.25 5.26 19.06
N ARG A 222 -0.62 6.01 18.15
CA ARG A 222 0.24 5.47 17.11
C ARG A 222 1.51 4.79 17.64
N ALA A 223 2.03 5.19 18.80
CA ALA A 223 3.13 4.49 19.46
C ALA A 223 2.71 3.10 19.99
N TYR A 224 1.41 2.88 20.19
CA TYR A 224 0.90 1.61 20.71
C TYR A 224 0.48 0.65 19.60
N THR A 225 -0.01 1.14 18.47
CA THR A 225 -0.53 0.27 17.42
C THR A 225 -0.51 0.92 16.05
N ALA A 226 -0.38 0.08 15.03
CA ALA A 226 -0.54 0.51 13.65
C ALA A 226 -2.01 0.54 13.16
N ALA A 227 -2.97 0.13 13.99
CA ALA A 227 -4.38 0.14 13.62
C ALA A 227 -4.96 1.57 13.53
N ILE A 228 -5.88 1.81 12.59
CA ILE A 228 -6.50 3.13 12.37
C ILE A 228 -8.02 3.07 12.59
N SER A 229 -8.57 4.11 13.22
CA SER A 229 -10.02 4.21 13.47
C SER A 229 -10.79 4.55 12.19
N PRO A 230 -12.11 4.26 12.10
CA PRO A 230 -12.93 4.68 10.96
C PRO A 230 -12.87 6.18 10.69
N ASN A 231 -12.79 7.00 11.75
CA ASN A 231 -12.67 8.45 11.60
C ASN A 231 -11.30 8.85 11.04
N GLY A 232 -10.22 8.20 11.50
CA GLY A 232 -8.88 8.42 10.93
C GLY A 232 -8.84 8.09 9.43
N VAL A 233 -9.48 6.99 9.03
CA VAL A 233 -9.62 6.65 7.60
C VAL A 233 -10.42 7.72 6.87
N ALA A 234 -11.55 8.17 7.42
CA ALA A 234 -12.35 9.22 6.77
C ALA A 234 -11.56 10.51 6.54
N THR A 235 -10.79 10.96 7.54
CA THR A 235 -9.93 12.13 7.45
C THR A 235 -8.85 11.98 6.38
N GLY A 236 -8.20 10.82 6.29
CA GLY A 236 -7.05 10.59 5.39
C GLY A 236 -7.39 10.06 4.00
N TYR A 237 -8.58 9.46 3.81
CA TYR A 237 -8.96 8.71 2.61
C TYR A 237 -10.38 9.09 2.11
N GLY A 238 -11.02 10.06 2.74
CA GLY A 238 -12.29 10.65 2.31
C GLY A 238 -13.54 9.99 2.88
N TYR A 239 -13.46 8.71 3.26
CA TYR A 239 -14.59 7.96 3.81
C TYR A 239 -14.17 6.96 4.90
N PRO A 240 -15.04 6.69 5.90
CA PRO A 240 -14.77 5.65 6.86
C PRO A 240 -14.93 4.26 6.21
N VAL A 241 -14.02 3.36 6.53
CA VAL A 241 -14.15 1.93 6.25
C VAL A 241 -14.11 1.13 7.55
N ARG A 242 -14.33 -0.18 7.48
CA ARG A 242 -14.28 -1.08 8.64
C ARG A 242 -13.57 -2.38 8.30
N PHE A 243 -12.60 -2.71 9.14
CA PHE A 243 -11.83 -3.96 9.10
C PHE A 243 -11.27 -4.29 7.71
N LYS A 244 -10.62 -3.30 7.09
CA LYS A 244 -10.03 -3.42 5.76
C LYS A 244 -8.55 -3.73 5.80
N ASP A 245 -8.07 -4.15 4.64
CA ASP A 245 -6.69 -4.45 4.36
C ASP A 245 -6.01 -3.22 3.75
N GLY A 246 -4.69 -3.13 3.88
CA GLY A 246 -3.86 -2.12 3.25
C GLY A 246 -3.04 -2.68 2.10
N PHE A 247 -3.11 -1.97 0.99
CA PHE A 247 -2.37 -2.29 -0.22
C PHE A 247 -1.63 -1.04 -0.72
N PRO A 248 -0.36 -0.85 -0.32
CA PRO A 248 0.49 0.20 -0.86
C PRO A 248 0.91 -0.12 -2.31
N VAL A 249 1.12 0.95 -3.08
CA VAL A 249 1.56 0.94 -4.48
C VAL A 249 2.57 2.07 -4.66
N GLU A 250 3.80 1.73 -5.03
CA GLU A 250 4.88 2.67 -5.27
C GLU A 250 5.05 2.89 -6.77
N PHE A 251 4.88 4.12 -7.23
CA PHE A 251 5.11 4.55 -8.61
C PHE A 251 6.52 5.12 -8.77
N SER A 252 7.09 5.01 -9.97
CA SER A 252 8.38 5.65 -10.25
C SER A 252 8.28 7.17 -10.36
N TRP A 253 7.08 7.71 -10.57
CA TRP A 253 6.79 9.13 -10.69
C TRP A 253 5.72 9.52 -9.67
N PRO A 254 5.73 10.75 -9.13
CA PRO A 254 4.71 11.20 -8.19
C PRO A 254 3.35 11.24 -8.87
N VAL A 255 2.30 10.89 -8.13
CA VAL A 255 0.93 10.98 -8.61
C VAL A 255 0.49 12.43 -8.69
N ARG A 256 -0.34 12.76 -9.67
CA ARG A 256 -1.08 14.03 -9.67
C ARG A 256 -2.29 13.90 -8.73
N PRO A 257 -2.28 14.52 -7.54
CA PRO A 257 -3.22 14.18 -6.49
C PRO A 257 -4.69 14.40 -6.87
N SER A 258 -5.02 15.43 -7.65
CA SER A 258 -6.40 15.70 -8.06
C SER A 258 -7.03 14.64 -8.96
N THR A 259 -6.20 13.76 -9.54
CA THR A 259 -6.66 12.68 -10.43
C THR A 259 -6.83 11.34 -9.72
N LEU A 260 -6.40 11.23 -8.45
CA LEU A 260 -6.43 9.99 -7.70
C LEU A 260 -7.85 9.59 -7.29
N SER A 261 -8.24 8.36 -7.62
CA SER A 261 -9.49 7.74 -7.20
C SER A 261 -9.33 6.24 -6.95
N ALA A 262 -10.10 5.68 -6.02
CA ALA A 262 -10.15 4.23 -5.80
C ALA A 262 -10.56 3.46 -7.08
N ASP A 263 -11.39 4.07 -7.94
CA ASP A 263 -11.86 3.47 -9.18
C ASP A 263 -10.77 3.31 -10.24
N ASP A 264 -9.60 3.95 -10.07
CA ASP A 264 -8.43 3.78 -10.94
C ASP A 264 -7.76 2.41 -10.80
N PHE A 265 -8.11 1.62 -9.78
CA PHE A 265 -7.33 0.45 -9.40
C PHE A 265 -8.12 -0.85 -9.39
N ARG A 266 -7.49 -1.95 -9.80
CA ARG A 266 -8.01 -3.30 -9.66
C ARG A 266 -6.96 -4.21 -9.07
N VAL A 267 -7.36 -5.01 -8.08
CA VAL A 267 -6.55 -6.08 -7.49
C VAL A 267 -7.17 -7.42 -7.86
N VAL A 268 -6.40 -8.28 -8.51
CA VAL A 268 -6.82 -9.64 -8.87
C VAL A 268 -6.30 -10.61 -7.83
N LEU A 269 -7.21 -11.42 -7.28
CA LEU A 269 -6.91 -12.42 -6.26
C LEU A 269 -6.69 -13.80 -6.87
N ASN A 270 -6.04 -14.71 -6.13
CA ASN A 270 -5.89 -16.12 -6.50
C ASN A 270 -7.24 -16.85 -6.70
N THR A 271 -8.32 -16.33 -6.12
CA THR A 271 -9.71 -16.77 -6.30
C THR A 271 -10.30 -16.36 -7.66
N GLY A 272 -9.58 -15.57 -8.46
CA GLY A 272 -10.09 -14.94 -9.69
C GLY A 272 -10.97 -13.72 -9.43
N GLN A 273 -11.24 -13.37 -8.17
CA GLN A 273 -11.95 -12.15 -7.84
C GLN A 273 -11.13 -10.93 -8.25
N VAL A 274 -11.81 -9.94 -8.81
CA VAL A 274 -11.27 -8.63 -9.09
C VAL A 274 -11.89 -7.67 -8.08
N VAL A 275 -11.05 -7.00 -7.30
CA VAL A 275 -11.43 -6.11 -6.21
C VAL A 275 -11.10 -4.68 -6.63
N THR A 276 -12.11 -3.81 -6.57
CA THR A 276 -11.89 -2.36 -6.55
C THR A 276 -11.71 -1.95 -5.09
N PRO A 277 -10.67 -1.17 -4.74
CA PRO A 277 -10.55 -0.62 -3.39
C PRO A 277 -11.78 0.20 -2.98
N ASP A 278 -12.03 0.26 -1.68
CA ASP A 278 -13.07 1.12 -1.12
C ASP A 278 -12.62 2.59 -1.09
N VAL A 279 -11.34 2.83 -0.80
CA VAL A 279 -10.72 4.16 -0.75
C VAL A 279 -9.23 4.11 -1.15
N ALA A 280 -8.67 5.25 -1.58
CA ALA A 280 -7.26 5.43 -1.92
C ALA A 280 -6.76 6.82 -1.51
N SER A 281 -5.50 6.93 -1.11
CA SER A 281 -4.88 8.20 -0.71
C SER A 281 -3.37 8.17 -0.93
N ILE A 282 -2.76 9.37 -0.98
CA ILE A 282 -1.31 9.55 -0.88
C ILE A 282 -0.81 9.40 0.56
N LEU A 283 -1.67 9.52 1.58
CA LEU A 283 -1.30 9.32 2.98
C LEU A 283 -0.79 7.88 3.20
N PRO A 284 0.34 7.67 3.91
CA PRO A 284 1.14 8.62 4.71
C PRO A 284 2.11 9.54 3.95
N ASN A 285 2.38 9.29 2.67
CA ASN A 285 3.35 10.00 1.81
C ASN A 285 2.86 11.38 1.36
N VAL A 286 2.67 12.30 2.32
CA VAL A 286 1.94 13.56 2.17
C VAL A 286 2.81 14.78 1.89
N GLU A 287 4.10 14.69 2.14
CA GLU A 287 5.00 15.82 1.94
C GLU A 287 5.02 16.22 0.46
N ASP A 288 5.25 17.50 0.21
CA ASP A 288 5.16 18.07 -1.13
C ASP A 288 6.31 17.60 -2.02
N ASN A 289 7.45 17.16 -1.45
CA ASN A 289 8.58 16.58 -2.17
C ASN A 289 8.51 15.06 -2.38
N GLU A 290 7.36 14.46 -2.10
CA GLU A 290 7.13 13.01 -2.18
C GLU A 290 6.00 12.64 -3.18
N ARG A 291 5.00 11.87 -2.72
CA ARG A 291 3.77 11.47 -3.41
C ARG A 291 3.93 10.43 -4.49
N THR A 292 4.96 9.60 -4.37
CA THR A 292 5.17 8.44 -5.25
C THR A 292 4.42 7.21 -4.78
N THR A 293 3.89 7.24 -3.55
CA THR A 293 3.16 6.11 -2.96
C THR A 293 1.68 6.41 -2.81
N VAL A 294 0.85 5.44 -3.23
CA VAL A 294 -0.58 5.42 -2.96
C VAL A 294 -0.89 4.25 -2.05
N VAL A 295 -1.68 4.48 -1.00
CA VAL A 295 -2.22 3.41 -0.17
C VAL A 295 -3.71 3.25 -0.45
N MET A 296 -4.12 2.01 -0.67
CA MET A 296 -5.51 1.63 -0.91
C MET A 296 -6.03 0.78 0.24
N PHE A 297 -7.32 0.93 0.56
CA PHE A 297 -8.01 0.06 1.51
C PHE A 297 -9.16 -0.71 0.86
N GLY A 298 -9.25 -2.00 1.17
CA GLY A 298 -10.23 -2.91 0.58
C GLY A 298 -10.11 -4.33 1.16
N ASP A 299 -10.79 -5.29 0.54
CA ASP A 299 -10.71 -6.71 0.92
C ASP A 299 -9.76 -7.43 -0.05
N PHE A 300 -8.47 -7.49 0.31
CA PHE A 300 -7.40 -7.93 -0.60
C PHE A 300 -6.84 -9.31 -0.25
N GLY A 301 -7.07 -9.85 0.95
CA GLY A 301 -6.64 -11.19 1.28
C GLY A 301 -6.91 -11.62 2.72
N ASN A 302 -6.17 -12.64 3.16
CA ASN A 302 -6.14 -13.07 4.55
C ASN A 302 -4.72 -13.50 4.95
N ARG A 303 -4.51 -13.74 6.24
CA ARG A 303 -3.19 -14.08 6.78
C ARG A 303 -2.81 -15.57 6.67
N ILE A 304 -3.58 -16.35 5.91
CA ILE A 304 -3.28 -17.77 5.70
C ILE A 304 -2.16 -17.87 4.66
N THR A 305 -1.11 -18.65 4.98
CA THR A 305 -0.01 -18.94 4.07
C THR A 305 -0.51 -19.33 2.68
N PRO A 306 -0.06 -18.66 1.60
CA PRO A 306 -0.47 -18.98 0.25
C PRO A 306 -0.33 -20.47 -0.11
N GLY A 307 -1.39 -21.00 -0.71
CA GLY A 307 -1.48 -22.42 -1.10
C GLY A 307 -2.04 -23.32 0.02
N ALA A 308 -2.09 -22.86 1.26
CA ALA A 308 -2.81 -23.57 2.31
C ALA A 308 -4.34 -23.44 2.13
N PRO A 309 -5.14 -24.39 2.66
CA PRO A 309 -6.60 -24.34 2.57
C PRO A 309 -7.15 -23.02 3.12
N GLY A 310 -8.04 -22.37 2.38
CA GLY A 310 -8.65 -21.10 2.77
C GLY A 310 -7.82 -19.85 2.43
N SER A 311 -6.60 -19.99 1.91
CA SER A 311 -5.76 -18.82 1.56
C SER A 311 -6.34 -17.98 0.42
N ILE A 312 -6.41 -16.68 0.67
CA ILE A 312 -6.82 -15.65 -0.30
C ILE A 312 -5.74 -14.58 -0.32
N TYR A 313 -5.21 -14.28 -1.50
CA TYR A 313 -4.12 -13.31 -1.65
C TYR A 313 -4.13 -12.68 -3.04
N PRO A 314 -3.59 -11.47 -3.18
CA PRO A 314 -3.43 -10.82 -4.47
C PRO A 314 -2.32 -11.49 -5.29
N VAL A 315 -2.52 -11.51 -6.61
CA VAL A 315 -1.57 -12.04 -7.59
C VAL A 315 -1.26 -11.07 -8.72
N ARG A 316 -2.07 -10.01 -8.85
CA ARG A 316 -1.88 -8.94 -9.83
C ARG A 316 -2.60 -7.67 -9.39
N PHE A 317 -1.99 -6.53 -9.74
CA PHE A 317 -2.55 -5.20 -9.61
C PHE A 317 -2.53 -4.52 -10.97
N ASP A 318 -3.58 -3.78 -11.30
CA ASP A 318 -3.71 -3.03 -12.55
C ASP A 318 -4.28 -1.63 -12.30
N VAL A 319 -3.72 -0.64 -12.99
CA VAL A 319 -4.32 0.69 -13.15
C VAL A 319 -5.23 0.68 -14.38
N VAL A 320 -6.50 1.02 -14.17
CA VAL A 320 -7.56 0.91 -15.17
C VAL A 320 -8.18 2.26 -15.50
N PRO A 321 -8.87 2.41 -16.65
CA PRO A 321 -9.59 3.65 -16.94
C PRO A 321 -10.68 3.95 -15.91
N SER A 322 -10.75 5.20 -15.46
CA SER A 322 -11.82 5.74 -14.62
C SER A 322 -12.44 6.98 -15.28
N SER A 323 -13.38 7.63 -14.59
CA SER A 323 -13.97 8.90 -15.07
C SER A 323 -12.99 10.08 -15.04
N SER A 324 -11.92 9.98 -14.24
CA SER A 324 -10.80 10.92 -14.17
C SER A 324 -9.52 10.08 -14.05
N PRO A 325 -8.97 9.57 -15.16
CA PRO A 325 -7.86 8.61 -15.12
C PRO A 325 -6.67 9.16 -14.34
N LEU A 326 -6.11 8.32 -13.45
CA LEU A 326 -4.89 8.64 -12.72
C LEU A 326 -3.78 9.13 -13.65
N GLN A 327 -3.17 10.26 -13.26
CA GLN A 327 -2.01 10.84 -13.91
C GLN A 327 -0.79 10.79 -12.98
N LEU A 328 0.39 10.63 -13.57
CA LEU A 328 1.69 10.78 -12.94
C LEU A 328 2.39 12.01 -13.52
N VAL A 329 3.23 12.65 -12.71
CA VAL A 329 3.99 13.86 -13.07
C VAL A 329 5.47 13.50 -13.15
N GLY A 330 6.07 13.65 -14.33
CA GLY A 330 7.45 13.25 -14.59
C GLY A 330 8.35 14.37 -15.11
N PRO A 331 9.54 14.04 -15.61
CA PRO A 331 10.57 14.99 -16.04
C PRO A 331 10.01 16.14 -16.89
N GLY A 332 10.41 17.36 -16.56
CA GLY A 332 9.93 18.57 -17.25
C GLY A 332 8.48 18.94 -16.96
N GLY A 333 7.85 18.36 -15.94
CA GLY A 333 6.45 18.58 -15.57
C GLY A 333 5.45 17.86 -16.48
N GLU A 334 5.89 16.79 -17.14
CA GLU A 334 5.05 16.02 -18.05
C GLU A 334 3.95 15.26 -17.30
N PHE A 335 2.71 15.33 -17.79
CA PHE A 335 1.62 14.47 -17.33
C PHE A 335 1.50 13.21 -18.18
N ARG A 336 1.58 12.05 -17.52
CA ARG A 336 1.34 10.74 -18.15
C ARG A 336 0.15 10.05 -17.49
N SER A 337 -0.70 9.42 -18.29
CA SER A 337 -1.73 8.54 -17.72
C SER A 337 -1.07 7.26 -17.19
N ALA A 338 -1.46 6.84 -15.98
CA ALA A 338 -1.03 5.57 -15.39
C ALA A 338 -1.83 4.37 -15.92
N VAL A 339 -2.89 4.59 -16.71
CA VAL A 339 -3.75 3.52 -17.23
C VAL A 339 -2.93 2.51 -18.03
N GLY A 340 -3.09 1.22 -17.70
CA GLY A 340 -2.37 0.11 -18.32
C GLY A 340 -1.06 -0.25 -17.64
N LEU A 341 -0.60 0.52 -16.65
CA LEU A 341 0.43 0.05 -15.72
C LEU A 341 -0.14 -1.11 -14.89
N GLY A 342 0.69 -2.12 -14.64
CA GLY A 342 0.34 -3.26 -13.80
C GLY A 342 1.56 -3.86 -13.11
N PHE A 343 1.30 -4.63 -12.06
CA PHE A 343 2.33 -5.31 -11.26
C PHE A 343 1.85 -6.71 -10.87
N GLY A 344 2.79 -7.65 -10.77
CA GLY A 344 2.51 -9.07 -10.57
C GLY A 344 2.26 -9.84 -11.88
N ASP A 345 2.44 -11.15 -11.82
CA ASP A 345 2.39 -12.05 -12.98
C ASP A 345 1.04 -12.81 -13.09
N GLY A 346 0.11 -12.58 -12.16
CA GLY A 346 -1.18 -13.26 -12.07
C GLY A 346 -1.13 -14.62 -11.37
N THR A 347 0.02 -15.02 -10.81
CA THR A 347 0.22 -16.30 -10.13
C THR A 347 1.01 -16.22 -8.82
N THR A 348 2.02 -15.36 -8.75
CA THR A 348 2.90 -15.19 -7.59
C THR A 348 2.17 -14.40 -6.49
N PRO A 349 2.12 -14.90 -5.24
CA PRO A 349 1.51 -14.17 -4.15
C PRO A 349 2.21 -12.83 -3.88
N MET A 350 1.42 -11.76 -3.75
CA MET A 350 1.91 -10.42 -3.42
C MET A 350 1.48 -10.05 -1.99
N SER A 351 2.02 -10.73 -0.97
CA SER A 351 1.53 -10.62 0.41
C SER A 351 2.64 -10.59 1.45
N ALA A 352 2.50 -9.71 2.44
CA ALA A 352 3.39 -9.63 3.60
C ALA A 352 3.26 -10.80 4.58
N TYR A 353 2.36 -11.76 4.33
CA TYR A 353 2.16 -12.95 5.17
C TYR A 353 2.87 -14.20 4.62
N VAL A 354 3.78 -14.03 3.66
CA VAL A 354 4.71 -15.07 3.19
C VAL A 354 6.08 -14.89 3.84
N PRO A 355 6.87 -15.96 4.02
CA PRO A 355 8.26 -15.84 4.48
C PRO A 355 9.03 -14.81 3.66
N ASP A 356 9.74 -13.92 4.34
CA ASP A 356 10.48 -12.78 3.75
C ASP A 356 9.62 -11.83 2.90
N GLY A 357 8.30 -11.82 3.13
CA GLY A 357 7.30 -11.05 2.39
C GLY A 357 7.13 -9.60 2.85
N GLY A 358 7.82 -9.19 3.93
CA GLY A 358 7.75 -7.83 4.45
C GLY A 358 8.33 -6.77 3.51
N PRO A 359 8.48 -5.52 3.98
CA PRO A 359 8.87 -4.40 3.15
C PRO A 359 10.30 -4.59 2.65
N LYS A 360 10.52 -4.24 1.40
CA LYS A 360 11.84 -4.27 0.75
C LYS A 360 12.10 -2.94 0.06
N LEU A 361 13.36 -2.58 -0.13
CA LEU A 361 13.71 -1.41 -0.94
C LEU A 361 13.26 -1.63 -2.38
N VAL A 362 12.66 -0.61 -2.98
CA VAL A 362 12.24 -0.62 -4.39
C VAL A 362 13.03 0.38 -5.24
N THR A 363 13.62 1.39 -4.61
CA THR A 363 14.52 2.35 -5.25
C THR A 363 15.34 3.12 -4.21
N ALA A 364 16.44 3.74 -4.63
CA ALA A 364 17.28 4.61 -3.82
C ALA A 364 17.92 5.69 -4.70
N LYS A 365 17.99 6.93 -4.20
CA LYS A 365 18.51 8.09 -4.94
C LYS A 365 19.36 8.96 -4.03
N LEU A 366 20.54 9.33 -4.51
CA LEU A 366 21.47 10.20 -3.82
C LEU A 366 21.53 11.56 -4.51
N SER A 367 21.12 12.62 -3.81
CA SER A 367 21.10 14.00 -4.31
C SER A 367 21.78 14.96 -3.35
N VAL A 368 22.06 16.18 -3.83
CA VAL A 368 22.33 17.31 -2.93
C VAL A 368 21.06 17.56 -2.10
N LEU A 369 21.23 17.82 -0.80
CA LEU A 369 20.11 18.06 0.08
C LEU A 369 19.39 19.36 -0.28
N SER A 370 18.06 19.32 -0.32
CA SER A 370 17.17 20.47 -0.49
C SER A 370 16.07 20.36 0.56
N THR A 371 15.63 21.49 1.11
CA THR A 371 14.44 21.56 1.99
C THR A 371 13.18 22.01 1.24
N ALA A 372 13.26 22.13 -0.08
CA ALA A 372 12.10 22.43 -0.89
C ALA A 372 11.11 21.26 -0.81
N GLY A 373 9.84 21.59 -0.50
CA GLY A 373 8.76 20.63 -0.39
C GLY A 373 8.74 19.78 0.89
N GLU A 374 9.60 20.08 1.87
CA GLU A 374 9.54 19.59 3.27
C GLU A 374 8.36 20.24 4.01
N SER A 375 7.17 20.12 3.41
CA SER A 375 5.91 20.67 3.89
C SER A 375 4.77 19.75 3.51
N ALA A 376 3.70 19.78 4.30
CA ALA A 376 2.49 19.03 4.04
C ALA A 376 1.26 19.91 4.31
N PRO A 377 0.07 19.53 3.82
CA PRO A 377 -1.16 20.19 4.21
C PRO A 377 -1.30 20.20 5.74
N ALA A 378 -1.61 21.37 6.32
CA ALA A 378 -1.53 21.61 7.76
C ALA A 378 -2.17 20.54 8.68
N PRO A 379 -3.32 19.91 8.34
CA PRO A 379 -3.89 18.82 9.15
C PRO A 379 -3.03 17.56 9.26
N PHE A 380 -2.03 17.39 8.38
CA PHE A 380 -1.15 16.23 8.27
C PHE A 380 0.32 16.55 8.58
N ALA A 381 0.64 17.80 8.92
CA ALA A 381 2.02 18.26 9.18
C ALA A 381 2.49 17.98 10.63
N GLY A 382 1.90 17.00 11.32
CA GLY A 382 2.10 16.79 12.76
C GLY A 382 3.52 16.37 13.15
N GLN A 383 4.27 15.77 12.22
CA GLN A 383 5.63 15.28 12.44
C GLN A 383 6.71 16.16 11.83
N LEU A 384 6.31 17.29 11.24
CA LEU A 384 7.23 18.24 10.63
C LEU A 384 7.72 19.29 11.65
N PRO A 385 8.93 19.85 11.47
CA PRO A 385 9.94 19.46 10.48
C PRO A 385 10.71 18.19 10.91
N ASN A 386 10.98 17.32 9.95
CA ASN A 386 11.64 16.02 10.06
C ASN A 386 12.79 15.87 9.04
N ASP A 387 13.11 16.92 8.29
CA ASP A 387 14.12 16.93 7.23
C ASP A 387 15.57 16.89 7.77
N GLY A 388 16.52 16.57 6.90
CA GLY A 388 17.94 16.46 7.27
C GLY A 388 18.55 17.74 7.87
N VAL A 389 18.13 18.93 7.43
CA VAL A 389 18.60 20.20 7.99
C VAL A 389 17.99 20.44 9.37
N ALA A 390 16.72 20.10 9.58
CA ALA A 390 16.09 20.20 10.89
C ALA A 390 16.78 19.32 11.94
N LEU A 391 17.24 18.12 11.56
CA LEU A 391 17.88 17.18 12.46
C LEU A 391 19.39 17.43 12.64
N TYR A 392 20.11 17.79 11.58
CA TYR A 392 21.58 17.82 11.57
C TYR A 392 22.19 19.18 11.18
N GLY A 393 21.36 20.19 10.95
CA GLY A 393 21.79 21.55 10.67
C GLY A 393 22.66 21.67 9.43
N ALA A 394 23.66 22.57 9.49
CA ALA A 394 24.54 22.87 8.36
C ALA A 394 25.50 21.72 7.98
N GLU A 395 25.61 20.68 8.82
CA GLU A 395 26.39 19.49 8.47
C GLU A 395 25.68 18.65 7.40
N ALA A 396 24.34 18.72 7.32
CA ALA A 396 23.56 18.00 6.32
C ALA A 396 23.81 18.59 4.92
N GLN A 397 24.47 17.81 4.03
CA GLN A 397 24.86 18.28 2.69
C GLN A 397 24.24 17.46 1.57
N TYR A 398 24.08 16.15 1.78
CA TYR A 398 23.52 15.24 0.80
C TYR A 398 22.46 14.36 1.44
N ARG A 399 21.51 13.92 0.60
CA ARG A 399 20.41 13.05 0.97
C ARG A 399 20.47 11.79 0.12
N LEU A 400 20.56 10.64 0.76
CA LEU A 400 20.24 9.37 0.12
C LEU A 400 18.84 8.96 0.57
N ARG A 401 17.85 9.22 -0.28
CA ARG A 401 16.46 8.82 -0.05
C ARG A 401 16.24 7.40 -0.54
N VAL A 402 15.61 6.58 0.29
CA VAL A 402 15.20 5.22 -0.06
C VAL A 402 13.68 5.10 -0.03
N VAL A 403 13.12 4.22 -0.87
CA VAL A 403 11.68 3.91 -0.87
C VAL A 403 11.49 2.41 -0.63
N THR A 404 10.52 2.07 0.19
CA THR A 404 10.15 0.69 0.53
C THR A 404 8.80 0.28 -0.05
N SER A 405 8.58 -1.02 -0.25
CA SER A 405 7.32 -1.59 -0.76
C SER A 405 6.19 -1.59 0.29
N GLY A 406 5.73 -0.41 0.67
CA GLY A 406 4.84 -0.14 1.79
C GLY A 406 5.58 0.36 3.03
N GLY A 407 4.83 0.85 4.01
CA GLY A 407 5.41 1.41 5.24
C GLY A 407 6.34 0.41 5.94
N PHE A 408 7.39 0.94 6.57
CA PHE A 408 8.40 0.18 7.29
C PHE A 408 8.30 0.48 8.79
N SER A 409 8.74 -0.46 9.60
CA SER A 409 8.86 -0.29 11.05
C SER A 409 9.71 -1.43 11.60
N PRO A 410 10.33 -1.28 12.79
CA PRO A 410 11.15 -2.33 13.39
C PRO A 410 10.41 -3.65 13.66
N ASP A 411 9.10 -3.59 13.90
CA ASP A 411 8.29 -4.73 14.34
C ASP A 411 6.81 -4.69 13.89
N GLY A 412 6.45 -3.74 13.02
CA GLY A 412 5.09 -3.53 12.54
C GLY A 412 4.32 -2.45 13.28
N VAL A 413 4.90 -1.86 14.32
CA VAL A 413 4.27 -0.81 15.14
C VAL A 413 5.23 0.31 15.51
N ARG A 414 6.39 -0.02 16.09
CA ARG A 414 7.32 0.96 16.64
C ARG A 414 7.84 1.90 15.56
N SER A 415 8.15 3.14 15.90
CA SER A 415 8.84 4.07 15.00
C SER A 415 10.31 3.67 14.79
N VAL A 416 10.87 4.05 13.66
CA VAL A 416 12.33 4.08 13.45
C VAL A 416 12.87 5.36 14.07
N TYR A 417 14.06 5.29 14.64
CA TYR A 417 14.70 6.48 15.22
C TYR A 417 15.74 7.07 14.27
N PRO A 418 15.90 8.40 14.27
CA PRO A 418 16.98 9.10 13.56
C PRO A 418 18.40 8.56 13.85
N THR A 419 18.60 7.89 14.99
CA THR A 419 19.90 7.35 15.42
C THR A 419 20.12 5.88 15.05
N GLU A 420 19.20 5.23 14.33
CA GLU A 420 19.21 3.78 14.11
C GLU A 420 19.75 3.33 12.75
N PHE A 421 20.44 4.19 11.99
CA PHE A 421 21.07 3.79 10.72
C PHE A 421 21.83 2.45 10.85
N SER A 422 22.74 2.33 11.82
CA SER A 422 23.59 1.15 12.01
C SER A 422 22.83 -0.12 12.41
N ARG A 423 21.56 0.00 12.81
CA ARG A 423 20.71 -1.14 13.16
C ARG A 423 20.12 -1.82 11.91
N TYR A 424 19.94 -1.06 10.84
CA TYR A 424 19.17 -1.50 9.68
C TYR A 424 19.95 -1.44 8.36
N PHE A 425 20.85 -0.48 8.21
CA PHE A 425 21.45 -0.11 6.93
C PHE A 425 22.96 -0.26 6.91
N GLN A 426 23.47 -0.46 5.70
CA GLN A 426 24.86 -0.20 5.33
C GLN A 426 24.87 0.55 4.00
N LEU A 427 25.91 1.34 3.74
CA LEU A 427 26.19 1.87 2.40
C LEU A 427 27.41 1.15 1.80
N GLN A 428 27.35 0.90 0.50
CA GLN A 428 28.49 0.43 -0.28
C GLN A 428 29.04 1.59 -1.11
N ALA A 429 30.30 1.93 -0.90
CA ALA A 429 31.06 2.81 -1.77
C ALA A 429 32.03 2.00 -2.63
N THR A 430 32.10 2.27 -3.92
CA THR A 430 33.02 1.57 -4.85
C THR A 430 34.03 2.57 -5.39
N ASP A 431 35.31 2.30 -5.14
CA ASP A 431 36.40 3.16 -5.63
C ASP A 431 36.74 2.92 -7.10
N ALA A 432 37.67 3.73 -7.64
CA ALA A 432 38.10 3.67 -9.03
C ALA A 432 38.77 2.33 -9.43
N ASP A 433 39.28 1.57 -8.46
CA ASP A 433 39.87 0.25 -8.67
C ASP A 433 38.80 -0.87 -8.59
N GLY A 434 37.53 -0.52 -8.37
CA GLY A 434 36.42 -1.46 -8.23
C GLY A 434 36.33 -2.11 -6.85
N ARG A 435 37.05 -1.61 -5.85
CA ARG A 435 37.00 -2.13 -4.48
C ARG A 435 35.82 -1.51 -3.74
N THR A 436 35.04 -2.37 -3.10
CA THR A 436 33.92 -1.98 -2.25
C THR A 436 34.39 -1.69 -0.83
N HIS A 437 33.93 -0.57 -0.28
CA HIS A 437 34.06 -0.14 1.10
C HIS A 437 32.68 -0.10 1.73
N LEU A 438 32.53 -0.68 2.92
CA LEU A 438 31.27 -0.69 3.67
C LEU A 438 31.28 0.42 4.72
N LEU A 439 30.21 1.22 4.71
CA LEU A 439 29.97 2.28 5.67
C LEU A 439 28.78 1.84 6.53
N THR A 440 29.01 1.68 7.83
CA THR A 440 28.11 0.94 8.73
C THR A 440 27.73 1.70 9.99
N GLU A 441 28.36 2.84 10.25
CA GLU A 441 28.22 3.60 11.48
C GLU A 441 27.98 5.08 11.19
N THR A 442 27.16 5.71 12.03
CA THR A 442 26.97 7.16 12.02
C THR A 442 28.09 7.85 12.78
N GLY A 443 28.34 9.10 12.45
CA GLY A 443 29.32 9.93 13.14
C GLY A 443 30.79 9.53 12.95
N VAL A 444 31.06 8.66 11.97
CA VAL A 444 32.42 8.22 11.59
C VAL A 444 32.80 8.83 10.25
N ASP A 445 34.03 9.34 10.17
CA ASP A 445 34.63 9.84 8.94
C ASP A 445 35.27 8.66 8.20
N TYR A 446 34.68 8.27 7.06
CA TYR A 446 35.20 7.22 6.20
C TYR A 446 36.16 7.82 5.17
N GLU A 447 37.44 7.51 5.31
CA GLU A 447 38.50 7.89 4.38
C GLU A 447 38.48 6.98 3.15
N LEU A 448 37.91 7.47 2.04
CA LEU A 448 37.90 6.80 0.75
C LEU A 448 39.01 7.39 -0.15
N PRO A 449 39.46 6.68 -1.20
CA PRO A 449 40.46 7.22 -2.12
C PRO A 449 40.08 8.56 -2.77
N ALA A 450 38.78 8.83 -2.90
CA ALA A 450 38.22 10.04 -3.49
C ALA A 450 37.97 11.19 -2.49
N GLY A 451 38.20 10.97 -1.19
CA GLY A 451 37.94 11.94 -0.13
C GLY A 451 37.20 11.31 1.06
N THR A 452 36.64 12.16 1.92
CA THR A 452 35.96 11.72 3.14
C THR A 452 34.44 11.73 2.97
N VAL A 453 33.76 10.75 3.54
CA VAL A 453 32.29 10.73 3.68
C VAL A 453 31.88 10.36 5.10
N ARG A 454 30.85 11.01 5.62
CA ARG A 454 30.30 10.78 6.96
C ARG A 454 28.80 10.58 6.87
N ILE A 455 28.28 9.59 7.59
CA ILE A 455 26.85 9.37 7.77
C ILE A 455 26.42 10.08 9.05
N LEU A 456 25.46 11.00 8.96
CA LEU A 456 24.98 11.76 10.12
C LEU A 456 23.89 10.99 10.87
N GLY A 457 22.97 10.38 10.13
CA GLY A 457 21.89 9.53 10.65
C GLY A 457 20.72 9.45 9.68
N LEU A 458 19.53 9.18 10.21
CA LEU A 458 18.28 9.09 9.45
C LEU A 458 17.41 10.34 9.65
N ALA A 459 16.76 10.80 8.58
CA ALA A 459 15.72 11.84 8.58
C ALA A 459 14.51 11.34 7.77
N ASP A 460 13.51 12.20 7.54
CA ASP A 460 12.24 11.81 6.89
C ASP A 460 11.50 10.80 7.77
N LEU A 461 11.39 11.14 9.06
CA LEU A 461 10.78 10.31 10.10
C LEU A 461 9.90 11.18 10.99
N GLY A 462 10.47 11.99 11.86
CA GLY A 462 9.70 12.87 12.72
C GLY A 462 10.57 13.92 13.38
N VAL A 463 9.95 14.77 14.18
CA VAL A 463 10.66 15.90 14.79
C VAL A 463 11.91 15.48 15.55
N ALA A 464 12.96 16.29 15.44
CA ALA A 464 14.20 16.10 16.18
C ALA A 464 13.94 16.20 17.69
N LEU A 465 14.43 15.21 18.45
CA LEU A 465 14.39 15.21 19.91
C LEU A 465 15.80 15.05 20.49
N GLU A 466 16.00 15.50 21.73
CA GLU A 466 17.25 15.26 22.46
C GLU A 466 17.53 13.76 22.68
N SER A 467 16.46 12.97 22.83
CA SER A 467 16.53 11.52 22.93
C SER A 467 15.25 10.90 22.38
N TYR A 468 15.38 9.74 21.75
CA TYR A 468 14.27 8.95 21.23
C TYR A 468 13.99 7.78 22.19
N ASP A 469 12.72 7.59 22.54
CA ASP A 469 12.24 6.47 23.34
C ASP A 469 11.02 5.82 22.69
N ASP A 470 10.48 4.78 23.32
CA ASP A 470 9.37 3.99 22.75
C ASP A 470 8.03 4.76 22.62
N SER A 471 7.96 6.02 23.05
CA SER A 471 6.83 6.92 22.77
C SER A 471 7.00 7.76 21.49
N TYR A 472 8.20 7.77 20.88
CA TYR A 472 8.48 8.54 19.66
C TYR A 472 7.61 8.06 18.50
N VAL A 473 7.09 9.01 17.72
CA VAL A 473 6.20 8.75 16.59
C VAL A 473 6.79 9.44 15.37
N GLU A 474 7.15 8.66 14.35
CA GLU A 474 7.49 9.13 13.00
C GLU A 474 6.21 9.46 12.20
N ASP A 475 6.35 9.90 10.96
CA ASP A 475 5.32 10.16 9.94
C ASP A 475 4.73 8.87 9.37
N HIS A 476 5.48 7.77 9.47
CA HIS A 476 5.13 6.41 9.11
C HIS A 476 4.86 6.21 7.62
N ASP A 477 5.53 6.98 6.78
CA ASP A 477 5.51 6.72 5.36
C ASP A 477 6.47 5.58 4.97
N ASN A 478 6.81 5.52 3.68
CA ASN A 478 7.64 4.48 3.12
C ASN A 478 8.97 5.01 2.58
N GLN A 479 9.34 6.23 2.94
CA GLN A 479 10.58 6.89 2.60
C GLN A 479 11.45 7.11 3.85
N ILE A 480 12.76 7.08 3.66
CA ILE A 480 13.75 7.36 4.70
C ILE A 480 14.92 8.06 4.04
N ASP A 481 15.41 9.10 4.70
CA ASP A 481 16.60 9.80 4.26
C ASP A 481 17.81 9.39 5.09
N VAL A 482 18.85 8.86 4.44
CA VAL A 482 20.17 8.77 5.04
C VAL A 482 20.90 10.07 4.75
N ILE A 483 21.19 10.83 5.80
CA ILE A 483 21.82 12.15 5.69
C ILE A 483 23.34 12.02 5.73
N LEU A 484 24.01 12.65 4.78
CA LEU A 484 25.45 12.54 4.56
C LEU A 484 26.12 13.90 4.53
N SER A 485 27.41 13.90 4.85
CA SER A 485 28.33 15.02 4.65
C SER A 485 29.68 14.54 4.13
N GLY A 486 30.45 15.43 3.51
CA GLY A 486 31.80 15.15 3.05
C GLY A 486 32.09 15.63 1.63
N ASP A 487 33.15 15.08 1.06
CA ASP A 487 33.61 15.45 -0.28
C ASP A 487 32.68 14.88 -1.34
N LEU A 488 32.26 15.74 -2.30
CA LEU A 488 31.36 15.35 -3.39
C LEU A 488 31.87 14.10 -4.13
N ALA A 489 33.18 13.99 -4.37
CA ALA A 489 33.77 12.85 -5.06
C ALA A 489 33.70 11.54 -4.26
N ALA A 490 33.83 11.61 -2.92
CA ALA A 490 33.66 10.46 -2.03
C ALA A 490 32.19 10.05 -1.94
N VAL A 491 31.28 11.02 -1.77
CA VAL A 491 29.82 10.78 -1.76
C VAL A 491 29.35 10.16 -3.09
N SER A 492 29.86 10.63 -4.23
CA SER A 492 29.56 10.09 -5.57
C SER A 492 30.01 8.65 -5.76
N SER A 493 30.86 8.11 -4.89
CA SER A 493 31.31 6.71 -4.96
C SER A 493 30.32 5.74 -4.31
N ILE A 494 29.28 6.22 -3.62
CA ILE A 494 28.22 5.37 -3.05
C ILE A 494 27.39 4.76 -4.18
N THR A 495 27.40 3.43 -4.26
CA THR A 495 26.77 2.66 -5.34
C THR A 495 25.54 1.88 -4.89
N ALA A 496 25.39 1.59 -3.59
CA ALA A 496 24.25 0.84 -3.09
C ALA A 496 23.93 1.11 -1.61
N VAL A 497 22.66 0.93 -1.26
CA VAL A 497 22.19 0.75 0.12
C VAL A 497 21.94 -0.73 0.36
N VAL A 498 22.29 -1.21 1.54
CA VAL A 498 22.07 -2.60 1.94
C VAL A 498 21.17 -2.62 3.17
N ILE A 499 20.14 -3.46 3.14
CA ILE A 499 19.46 -3.94 4.34
C ILE A 499 19.93 -5.39 4.56
N PRO A 500 20.81 -5.67 5.53
CA PRO A 500 21.30 -7.03 5.73
C PRO A 500 20.27 -7.98 6.35
N ALA A 501 19.30 -7.45 7.10
CA ALA A 501 18.21 -8.19 7.77
C ALA A 501 18.64 -9.43 8.58
N SER A 502 19.91 -9.51 9.00
CA SER A 502 20.48 -10.67 9.63
C SER A 502 21.75 -10.33 10.43
N GLY A 503 22.18 -11.26 11.29
CA GLY A 503 23.36 -11.05 12.14
C GLY A 503 23.11 -9.95 13.16
N GLY A 504 23.92 -8.88 13.11
CA GLY A 504 23.75 -7.71 13.96
C GLY A 504 22.66 -6.72 13.48
N TYR A 505 22.06 -6.97 12.31
CA TYR A 505 21.08 -6.07 11.69
C TYR A 505 19.66 -6.62 11.87
N SER A 506 18.73 -5.71 12.16
CA SER A 506 17.31 -6.02 12.28
C SER A 506 16.61 -5.93 10.91
N PRO A 507 15.59 -6.75 10.64
CA PRO A 507 14.70 -6.54 9.50
C PRO A 507 13.70 -5.41 9.79
N PHE A 508 12.96 -5.01 8.75
CA PHE A 508 11.76 -4.19 8.88
C PHE A 508 10.50 -5.03 8.68
N PHE A 509 9.36 -4.51 9.13
CA PHE A 509 8.04 -5.09 8.96
C PHE A 509 7.08 -4.05 8.42
N ASN A 510 6.12 -4.49 7.62
CA ASN A 510 4.96 -3.67 7.29
C ASN A 510 4.09 -3.51 8.53
N PRO A 511 3.18 -2.52 8.57
CA PRO A 511 2.16 -2.47 9.60
C PRO A 511 1.49 -3.84 9.81
N GLY A 512 1.00 -4.11 11.03
CA GLY A 512 0.44 -5.43 11.34
C GLY A 512 1.50 -6.52 11.52
N GLY A 513 2.75 -6.13 11.77
CA GLY A 513 3.78 -6.99 12.34
C GLY A 513 3.52 -7.32 13.82
N PRO A 514 4.38 -8.16 14.43
CA PRO A 514 4.14 -8.72 15.76
C PRO A 514 4.16 -7.70 16.91
N GLY A 515 4.82 -6.55 16.72
CA GLY A 515 5.16 -5.64 17.81
C GLY A 515 5.99 -6.31 18.90
N ASN A 516 6.12 -5.65 20.05
CA ASN A 516 6.84 -6.17 21.22
C ASN A 516 6.00 -7.09 22.13
N ALA A 517 4.68 -7.11 21.95
CA ALA A 517 3.74 -7.92 22.75
C ALA A 517 2.66 -8.59 21.87
N PRO A 518 3.06 -9.55 21.01
CA PRO A 518 2.15 -10.23 20.09
C PRO A 518 1.08 -11.05 20.81
N THR A 519 -0.13 -11.08 20.24
CA THR A 519 -1.23 -11.91 20.72
C THR A 519 -1.00 -13.37 20.29
N PRO A 520 -0.98 -14.35 21.20
CA PRO A 520 -0.76 -15.75 20.84
C PRO A 520 -1.78 -16.26 19.83
N GLY A 521 -1.31 -16.96 18.80
CA GLY A 521 -2.16 -17.55 17.76
C GLY A 521 -2.63 -16.60 16.66
N VAL A 522 -2.26 -15.31 16.73
CA VAL A 522 -2.47 -14.35 15.64
C VAL A 522 -1.26 -14.38 14.69
N PRO A 523 -1.46 -14.63 13.38
CA PRO A 523 -0.42 -14.42 12.38
C PRO A 523 -0.17 -12.93 12.16
N TYR A 524 1.10 -12.55 11.98
CA TYR A 524 1.52 -11.18 11.74
C TYR A 524 2.26 -11.07 10.41
N SER A 525 2.42 -9.84 9.89
CA SER A 525 3.28 -9.60 8.73
C SER A 525 4.69 -10.13 9.02
N GLN A 526 5.33 -10.65 7.98
CA GLN A 526 6.65 -11.24 8.05
C GLN A 526 7.72 -10.15 7.90
N PRO A 527 8.95 -10.40 8.40
CA PRO A 527 10.05 -9.49 8.18
C PRO A 527 10.36 -9.34 6.68
N GLY A 528 10.91 -8.19 6.32
CA GLY A 528 11.48 -7.93 5.01
C GLY A 528 12.79 -8.71 4.79
N PRO A 529 13.15 -9.00 3.52
CA PRO A 529 14.33 -9.77 3.19
C PRO A 529 15.62 -8.95 3.34
N ALA A 530 16.75 -9.66 3.36
CA ALA A 530 18.03 -9.04 3.05
C ALA A 530 18.05 -8.56 1.60
N LEU A 531 18.54 -7.35 1.34
CA LEU A 531 18.54 -6.74 0.01
C LEU A 531 19.70 -5.78 -0.17
N VAL A 532 20.22 -5.73 -1.40
CA VAL A 532 21.11 -4.67 -1.89
C VAL A 532 20.35 -3.89 -2.96
N GLN A 533 20.16 -2.59 -2.72
CA GLN A 533 19.47 -1.68 -3.62
C GLN A 533 20.50 -0.75 -4.27
N PRO A 534 20.68 -0.79 -5.60
CA PRO A 534 21.49 0.18 -6.32
C PRO A 534 21.00 1.60 -6.08
N VAL A 535 21.95 2.54 -6.00
CA VAL A 535 21.70 3.97 -5.83
C VAL A 535 21.77 4.68 -7.18
N THR A 536 20.73 5.44 -7.49
CA THR A 536 20.75 6.40 -8.60
C THR A 536 21.46 7.67 -8.14
N LEU A 537 22.53 8.07 -8.85
CA LEU A 537 23.24 9.32 -8.58
C LEU A 537 22.50 10.49 -9.25
N ALA A 538 21.95 11.37 -8.43
CA ALA A 538 21.16 12.55 -8.79
C ALA A 538 21.80 13.83 -8.20
N LEU A 539 23.12 13.92 -8.28
CA LEU A 539 23.91 15.01 -7.69
C LEU A 539 23.93 16.27 -8.57
N ASP A 540 23.89 16.10 -9.91
CA ASP A 540 23.85 17.21 -10.88
C ASP A 540 22.42 17.61 -11.26
N ASP A 541 21.53 16.63 -11.34
CA ASP A 541 20.08 16.79 -11.53
C ASP A 541 19.39 15.99 -10.41
N PRO A 542 18.67 16.64 -9.48
CA PRO A 542 18.04 15.97 -8.35
C PRO A 542 16.91 15.02 -8.77
N MET A 543 16.52 15.01 -10.05
CA MET A 543 15.40 14.23 -10.57
C MET A 543 14.10 14.54 -9.82
N THR A 544 13.74 15.81 -9.79
CA THR A 544 12.54 16.31 -9.10
C THR A 544 11.59 17.05 -10.04
N VAL A 545 10.32 17.14 -9.63
CA VAL A 545 9.28 17.90 -10.34
C VAL A 545 8.55 18.83 -9.40
N THR A 546 8.18 20.00 -9.91
CA THR A 546 7.32 20.95 -9.21
C THR A 546 6.06 21.19 -10.01
N LEU A 547 4.90 21.00 -9.36
CA LEU A 547 3.57 21.29 -9.88
C LEU A 547 2.80 22.02 -8.78
N VAL A 548 2.42 23.27 -9.02
CA VAL A 548 1.54 24.01 -8.13
C VAL A 548 0.39 24.55 -8.95
N ASP A 549 -0.70 23.79 -9.00
CA ASP A 549 -1.96 24.20 -9.62
C ASP A 549 -3.10 24.05 -8.60
N PRO A 550 -3.28 25.03 -7.69
CA PRO A 550 -4.37 25.04 -6.74
C PRO A 550 -5.67 25.46 -7.43
N ALA A 551 -6.05 24.80 -8.52
CA ALA A 551 -7.38 24.96 -9.08
C ALA A 551 -8.41 24.45 -8.05
N PRO A 552 -9.52 25.18 -7.84
CA PRO A 552 -10.51 24.80 -6.84
C PRO A 552 -11.10 23.42 -7.18
N VAL A 553 -11.03 22.48 -6.23
CA VAL A 553 -11.72 21.18 -6.29
C VAL A 553 -13.21 21.43 -6.57
N GLY A 554 -13.58 21.38 -7.85
CA GLY A 554 -14.75 22.07 -8.38
C GLY A 554 -15.72 21.13 -9.09
N ARG A 555 -16.76 20.73 -8.34
CA ARG A 555 -18.04 20.15 -8.77
C ARG A 555 -18.00 18.71 -9.30
N ILE A 556 -18.43 17.79 -8.43
CA ILE A 556 -19.12 16.56 -8.81
C ILE A 556 -20.15 16.90 -9.92
N PRO A 557 -20.14 16.23 -11.08
CA PRO A 557 -21.16 16.43 -12.09
C PRO A 557 -22.53 16.13 -11.46
N ARG A 558 -23.41 17.14 -11.44
CA ARG A 558 -24.83 16.88 -11.17
C ARG A 558 -25.30 15.87 -12.20
N ALA A 559 -25.72 14.70 -11.74
CA ALA A 559 -26.44 13.74 -12.56
C ALA A 559 -27.54 14.48 -13.35
N ALA A 560 -27.51 14.33 -14.68
CA ALA A 560 -28.60 14.77 -15.53
C ALA A 560 -29.88 14.06 -15.06
N ARG A 561 -30.94 14.86 -14.91
CA ARG A 561 -32.26 14.43 -14.45
C ARG A 561 -32.90 13.38 -15.35
#